data_AF-A0A3N4SEC6-F1
#
_entry.id   AF-A0A3N4SEC6-F1
#
_cell.length_a   1.000
_cell.length_b   1.000
_cell.length_c   1.000
_cell.angle_alpha   90.00
_cell.angle_beta   90.00
_cell.angle_gamma   90.00
#
_symmetry.space_group_name_H-M   'P 1'
#
loop_
_entity.id
_entity.type
_entity.pdbx_description
1 polymer ?
#
loop_
_entity_poly.entity_id
_entity_poly.type
_entity_poly.pdbx_seq_one_letter_code
_entity_poly.pdbx_strand_id
1 'polypeptide(L)'
;MATTVQPARTAATSGGVQVPTVRPAEQSIRTNFLVLVMNDLDTGQPTLCSATDPHESVDEVDAARVMEQAAEAHKKIDEGVQLALAFEGQQRRARSIKNEDGALNEVGRQLLAEIADRLTDLFAGAEDPLAALREWHAGMQKYANAPQDEHYPWCQAGACLTLCGDDGVYIEHQGPRVALPAPDGVDSVRGNLVDARLAASTEDGTPATVVSLTGADGNGTIVQGKDLDKLISDTALFLHQLRLMRTQVTEVQS
;
A
#
# COMPACT_ATOMS: atom_id res chain seq x y z
N MET A 1 28.53 -45.91 48.81
CA MET A 1 28.50 -45.41 47.42
C MET A 1 27.37 -44.38 47.35
N ALA A 2 27.71 -43.10 47.35
CA ALA A 2 26.74 -42.00 47.33
C ALA A 2 26.77 -41.37 45.93
N THR A 3 25.63 -41.40 45.24
CA THR A 3 25.48 -40.86 43.88
C THR A 3 25.06 -39.39 43.99
N THR A 4 25.95 -38.49 43.57
CA THR A 4 25.68 -37.05 43.47
C THR A 4 24.99 -36.77 42.14
N VAL A 5 23.77 -36.22 42.18
CA VAL A 5 23.03 -35.74 41.00
C VAL A 5 23.42 -34.29 40.74
N GLN A 6 23.98 -34.01 39.56
CA GLN A 6 24.24 -32.65 39.07
C GLN A 6 22.95 -32.03 38.52
N PRO A 7 22.63 -30.76 38.83
CA PRO A 7 21.50 -30.07 38.21
C PRO A 7 21.83 -29.65 36.77
N ALA A 8 20.87 -29.84 35.88
CA ALA A 8 20.96 -29.47 34.48
C ALA A 8 21.09 -27.94 34.32
N ARG A 9 22.07 -27.51 33.53
CA ARG A 9 22.23 -26.12 33.09
C ARG A 9 21.20 -25.82 31.99
N THR A 10 20.27 -24.91 32.26
CA THR A 10 19.40 -24.30 31.26
C THR A 10 20.23 -23.31 30.43
N ALA A 11 20.32 -23.56 29.12
CA ALA A 11 20.94 -22.62 28.19
C ALA A 11 20.00 -21.43 27.97
N ALA A 12 20.49 -20.22 28.23
CA ALA A 12 19.79 -18.98 27.90
C ALA A 12 19.89 -18.76 26.38
N THR A 13 18.79 -18.99 25.67
CA THR A 13 18.62 -18.54 24.28
C THR A 13 18.38 -17.04 24.29
N SER A 14 19.37 -16.27 23.87
CA SER A 14 19.23 -14.84 23.56
C SER A 14 18.31 -14.70 22.33
N GLY A 15 17.00 -14.61 22.58
CA GLY A 15 16.00 -14.28 21.57
C GLY A 15 16.21 -12.84 21.09
N GLY A 16 16.98 -12.67 20.02
CA GLY A 16 17.03 -11.42 19.28
C GLY A 16 15.65 -11.14 18.71
N VAL A 17 14.97 -10.12 19.23
CA VAL A 17 13.73 -9.59 18.67
C VAL A 17 14.07 -9.07 17.28
N GLN A 18 13.74 -9.83 16.23
CA GLN A 18 13.74 -9.32 14.86
C GLN A 18 12.61 -8.30 14.77
N VAL A 19 12.97 -7.01 14.78
CA VAL A 19 12.04 -5.94 14.43
C VAL A 19 11.67 -6.13 12.96
N PRO A 20 10.40 -6.38 12.62
CA PRO A 20 10.00 -6.51 11.23
C PRO A 20 10.26 -5.18 10.53
N THR A 21 11.16 -5.20 9.52
CA THR A 21 11.36 -4.07 8.63
C THR A 21 10.09 -3.88 7.82
N VAL A 22 9.25 -2.94 8.25
CA VAL A 22 8.11 -2.43 7.47
C VAL A 22 8.68 -1.89 6.17
N ARG A 23 8.41 -2.57 5.05
CA ARG A 23 8.71 -2.01 3.73
C ARG A 23 7.74 -0.85 3.49
N PRO A 24 8.21 0.33 3.05
CA PRO A 24 7.30 1.41 2.71
C PRO A 24 6.31 0.92 1.65
N ALA A 25 5.04 1.31 1.77
CA ALA A 25 4.03 1.04 0.76
C ALA A 25 4.47 1.69 -0.56
N GLU A 26 4.52 0.89 -1.64
CA GLU A 26 4.81 1.40 -2.98
C GLU A 26 3.65 2.28 -3.44
N GLN A 27 3.96 3.55 -3.71
CA GLN A 27 3.07 4.50 -4.37
C GLN A 27 3.40 4.48 -5.86
N SER A 28 2.38 4.35 -6.72
CA SER A 28 2.54 4.44 -8.17
C SER A 28 1.86 5.71 -8.69
N ILE A 29 2.50 6.37 -9.65
CA ILE A 29 1.95 7.55 -10.32
C ILE A 29 1.66 7.14 -11.76
N ARG A 30 0.43 7.37 -12.21
CA ARG A 30 -0.01 7.03 -13.56
C ARG A 30 -0.73 8.20 -14.21
N THR A 31 -0.47 8.38 -15.49
CA THR A 31 -1.29 9.18 -16.38
C THR A 31 -1.66 8.30 -17.57
N ASN A 32 -2.90 8.41 -18.06
CA ASN A 32 -3.36 7.70 -19.24
C ASN A 32 -3.56 8.71 -20.36
N PHE A 33 -3.09 8.38 -21.56
CA PHE A 33 -3.34 9.16 -22.76
C PHE A 33 -3.55 8.19 -23.91
N LEU A 34 -4.78 8.16 -24.43
CA LEU A 34 -5.18 7.29 -25.52
C LEU A 34 -5.34 8.12 -26.79
N VAL A 35 -4.68 7.71 -27.86
CA VAL A 35 -4.87 8.25 -29.21
C VAL A 35 -5.32 7.11 -30.12
N LEU A 36 -6.45 7.31 -30.79
CA LEU A 36 -7.01 6.38 -31.75
C LEU A 36 -7.02 7.04 -33.13
N VAL A 37 -6.68 6.26 -34.16
CA VAL A 37 -6.97 6.62 -35.54
C VAL A 37 -8.14 5.75 -35.97
N MET A 38 -9.28 6.37 -36.20
CA MET A 38 -10.52 5.70 -36.62
C MET A 38 -10.94 6.22 -37.98
N ASN A 39 -11.61 5.40 -38.78
CA ASN A 39 -12.27 5.94 -39.97
C ASN A 39 -13.62 6.53 -39.54
N ASP A 40 -13.86 7.78 -39.89
CA ASP A 40 -15.16 8.42 -39.75
C ASP A 40 -16.20 7.63 -40.58
N LEU A 41 -17.32 7.27 -39.94
CA LEU A 41 -18.30 6.37 -40.54
C LEU A 41 -19.09 7.04 -41.68
N ASP A 42 -19.20 8.37 -41.66
CA ASP A 42 -19.98 9.13 -42.64
C ASP A 42 -19.16 9.47 -43.89
N THR A 43 -17.87 9.73 -43.73
CA THR A 43 -16.96 10.21 -44.78
C THR A 43 -15.96 9.16 -45.24
N GLY A 44 -15.73 8.12 -44.45
CA GLY A 44 -14.72 7.09 -44.69
C GLY A 44 -13.27 7.58 -44.58
N GLN A 45 -13.06 8.83 -44.14
CA GLN A 45 -11.74 9.42 -43.96
C GLN A 45 -11.16 9.05 -42.58
N PRO A 46 -9.83 8.94 -42.45
CA PRO A 46 -9.20 8.74 -41.16
C PRO A 46 -9.30 10.01 -40.30
N THR A 47 -9.77 9.82 -39.07
CA THR A 47 -9.97 10.83 -38.04
C THR A 47 -9.14 10.45 -36.82
N LEU A 48 -8.52 11.46 -36.21
CA LEU A 48 -7.80 11.33 -34.95
C LEU A 48 -8.79 11.54 -33.81
N CYS A 49 -8.78 10.63 -32.84
CA CYS A 49 -9.56 10.76 -31.63
C CYS A 49 -8.65 10.61 -30.41
N SER A 50 -8.96 11.30 -29.32
CA SER A 50 -8.16 11.23 -28.08
C SER A 50 -9.04 11.11 -26.84
N ALA A 51 -8.49 10.51 -25.78
CA ALA A 51 -9.09 10.49 -24.44
C ALA A 51 -7.99 10.58 -23.37
N THR A 52 -8.25 11.37 -22.32
CA THR A 52 -7.36 11.54 -21.16
C THR A 52 -7.76 10.70 -19.96
N ASP A 53 -8.99 10.19 -19.94
CA ASP A 53 -9.48 9.22 -18.96
C ASP A 53 -10.01 7.98 -19.71
N PRO A 54 -9.62 6.75 -19.32
CA PRO A 54 -10.13 5.52 -19.93
C PRO A 54 -11.65 5.32 -19.79
N HIS A 55 -12.33 6.10 -18.94
CA HIS A 55 -13.77 6.08 -18.75
C HIS A 55 -14.52 7.21 -19.47
N GLU A 56 -13.82 8.14 -20.10
CA GLU A 56 -14.42 9.24 -20.87
C GLU A 56 -14.67 8.86 -22.35
N SER A 57 -15.60 9.56 -22.99
CA SER A 57 -15.82 9.45 -24.43
C SER A 57 -14.58 9.91 -25.20
N VAL A 58 -14.29 9.25 -26.32
CA VAL A 58 -13.19 9.63 -27.19
C VAL A 58 -13.66 10.75 -28.11
N ASP A 59 -13.01 11.91 -28.02
CA ASP A 59 -13.34 13.08 -28.83
C ASP A 59 -12.48 13.12 -30.10
N GLU A 60 -13.08 13.51 -31.22
CA GLU A 60 -12.34 13.87 -32.43
C GLU A 60 -11.46 15.09 -32.17
N VAL A 61 -10.19 15.00 -32.56
CA VAL A 61 -9.18 16.03 -32.33
C VAL A 61 -8.28 16.17 -33.55
N ASP A 62 -7.68 17.34 -33.70
CA ASP A 62 -6.60 17.53 -34.67
C ASP A 62 -5.23 17.13 -34.09
N ALA A 63 -4.21 17.08 -34.96
CA ALA A 63 -2.86 16.75 -34.56
C ALA A 63 -2.25 17.75 -33.57
N ALA A 64 -2.64 19.03 -33.63
CA ALA A 64 -2.13 20.05 -32.72
C ALA A 64 -2.64 19.81 -31.29
N ARG A 65 -3.92 19.46 -31.15
CA ARG A 65 -4.53 19.11 -29.87
C ARG A 65 -3.95 17.83 -29.28
N VAL A 66 -3.69 16.81 -30.09
CA VAL A 66 -2.97 15.59 -29.65
C VAL A 66 -1.60 15.93 -29.09
N MET A 67 -0.84 16.81 -29.75
CA MET A 67 0.49 17.23 -29.30
C MET A 67 0.43 18.04 -28.00
N GLU A 68 -0.58 18.90 -27.83
CA GLU A 68 -0.82 19.66 -26.59
C GLU A 68 -1.14 18.73 -25.42
N GLN A 69 -2.07 17.79 -25.60
CA GLN A 69 -2.43 16.80 -24.56
C GLN A 69 -1.25 15.89 -24.20
N ALA A 70 -0.44 15.48 -25.19
CA ALA A 70 0.77 14.71 -24.95
C ALA A 70 1.79 15.50 -24.11
N ALA A 71 1.97 16.80 -24.39
CA ALA A 71 2.83 17.66 -23.59
C ALA A 71 2.31 17.84 -22.15
N GLU A 72 1.00 17.96 -21.96
CA GLU A 72 0.39 18.03 -20.63
C GLU A 72 0.57 16.73 -19.84
N ALA A 73 0.36 15.57 -20.47
CA ALA A 73 0.59 14.26 -19.85
C ALA A 73 2.07 14.10 -19.44
N HIS A 74 3.00 14.52 -20.30
CA HIS A 74 4.44 14.50 -20.00
C HIS A 74 4.76 15.36 -18.78
N LYS A 75 4.19 16.57 -18.70
CA LYS A 75 4.37 17.46 -17.54
C LYS A 75 3.88 16.81 -16.23
N LYS A 76 2.74 16.13 -16.25
CA LYS A 76 2.20 15.41 -15.08
C LYS A 76 3.09 14.24 -14.66
N ILE A 77 3.68 13.53 -15.62
CA ILE A 77 4.68 12.48 -15.33
C ILE A 77 5.90 13.11 -14.65
N ASP A 78 6.45 14.20 -15.19
CA ASP A 78 7.60 14.88 -14.62
C ASP A 78 7.34 15.35 -13.19
N GLU A 79 6.19 15.98 -12.93
CA GLU A 79 5.76 16.38 -11.59
C GLU A 79 5.69 15.16 -10.64
N GLY A 80 5.14 14.04 -11.13
CA GLY A 80 5.10 12.79 -10.38
C GLY A 80 6.49 12.22 -10.06
N VAL A 81 7.40 12.21 -11.04
CA VAL A 81 8.79 11.76 -10.85
C VAL A 81 9.50 12.63 -9.81
N GLN A 82 9.30 13.96 -9.84
CA GLN A 82 9.88 14.85 -8.82
C GLN A 82 9.34 14.53 -7.42
N LEU A 83 8.03 14.26 -7.29
CA LEU A 83 7.43 13.86 -6.02
C LEU A 83 8.02 12.53 -5.51
N ALA A 84 8.16 11.53 -6.38
CA ALA A 84 8.75 10.25 -6.05
C ALA A 84 10.22 10.40 -5.61
N LEU A 85 11.01 11.21 -6.31
CA LEU A 85 12.40 11.50 -5.95
C LEU A 85 12.50 12.24 -4.61
N ALA A 86 11.61 13.19 -4.34
CA ALA A 86 11.55 13.86 -3.04
C ALA A 86 11.23 12.87 -1.91
N PHE A 87 10.29 11.96 -2.15
CA PHE A 87 9.91 10.91 -1.20
C PHE A 87 11.02 9.89 -0.97
N GLU A 88 11.68 9.40 -2.02
CA GLU A 88 12.87 8.54 -1.90
C GLU A 88 14.00 9.25 -1.16
N GLY A 89 14.21 10.55 -1.45
CA GLY A 89 15.12 11.41 -0.72
C GLY A 89 14.79 11.44 0.77
N GLN A 90 13.53 11.67 1.13
CA GLN A 90 13.05 11.64 2.51
C GLN A 90 13.17 10.25 3.15
N GLN A 91 12.92 9.16 2.43
CA GLN A 91 13.07 7.80 2.96
C GLN A 91 14.53 7.40 3.19
N ARG A 92 15.44 7.73 2.26
CA ARG A 92 16.88 7.50 2.46
C ARG A 92 17.39 8.31 3.64
N ARG A 93 16.88 9.53 3.79
CA ARG A 93 17.12 10.40 4.95
C ARG A 93 16.54 9.80 6.24
N ALA A 94 15.36 9.17 6.21
CA ALA A 94 14.72 8.53 7.36
C ALA A 94 15.38 7.21 7.80
N ARG A 95 16.03 6.48 6.88
CA ARG A 95 16.64 5.16 7.17
C ARG A 95 17.90 5.19 8.03
N SER A 96 18.46 6.36 8.31
CA SER A 96 19.50 6.53 9.32
C SER A 96 19.36 7.94 9.85
N ILE A 97 18.57 8.11 10.91
CA ILE A 97 18.51 9.37 11.68
C ILE A 97 19.76 9.56 12.55
N LYS A 98 20.60 8.53 12.66
CA LYS A 98 21.86 8.53 13.40
C LYS A 98 23.02 8.23 12.47
N ASN A 99 24.09 9.01 12.58
CA ASN A 99 25.41 8.71 12.02
C ASN A 99 25.96 7.39 12.61
N GLU A 100 27.08 6.89 12.06
CA GLU A 100 27.75 5.66 12.53
C GLU A 100 28.18 5.71 14.00
N ASP A 101 28.37 6.91 14.55
CA ASP A 101 28.69 7.17 15.96
C ASP A 101 27.46 7.19 16.89
N GLY A 102 26.25 7.00 16.35
CA GLY A 102 24.99 7.03 17.09
C GLY A 102 24.43 8.43 17.36
N ALA A 103 25.11 9.51 16.94
CA ALA A 103 24.61 10.87 17.04
C ALA A 103 23.60 11.17 15.92
N LEU A 104 22.62 12.05 16.17
CA LEU A 104 21.65 12.42 15.13
C LEU A 104 22.37 13.08 13.95
N ASN A 105 22.12 12.59 12.74
CA ASN A 105 22.61 13.25 11.53
C ASN A 105 21.77 14.50 11.21
N GLU A 106 22.11 15.21 10.14
CA GLU A 106 21.42 16.46 9.81
C GLU A 106 19.91 16.28 9.61
N VAL A 107 19.50 15.15 9.02
CA VAL A 107 18.09 14.79 8.89
C VAL A 107 17.46 14.53 10.24
N GLY A 108 18.10 13.74 11.10
CA GLY A 108 17.61 13.44 12.44
C GLY A 108 17.42 14.72 13.26
N ARG A 109 18.30 15.72 13.09
CA ARG A 109 18.17 17.04 13.72
C ARG A 109 17.04 17.88 13.12
N GLN A 110 16.88 17.89 11.80
CA GLN A 110 15.76 18.59 11.14
C GLN A 110 14.41 17.99 11.51
N LEU A 111 14.29 16.66 11.53
CA LEU A 111 13.08 15.97 11.96
C LEU A 111 12.77 16.25 13.45
N LEU A 112 13.81 16.24 14.30
CA LEU A 112 13.64 16.62 15.71
C LEU A 112 13.18 18.08 15.85
N ALA A 113 13.67 18.98 15.00
CA ALA A 113 13.26 20.38 14.96
C ALA A 113 11.80 20.53 14.48
N GLU A 114 11.39 19.82 13.43
CA GLU A 114 9.99 19.81 12.95
C GLU A 114 9.02 19.22 13.97
N ILE A 115 9.41 18.12 14.63
CA ILE A 115 8.64 17.56 15.74
C ILE A 115 8.55 18.55 16.88
N ALA A 116 9.67 19.21 17.22
CA ALA A 116 9.68 20.24 18.26
C ALA A 116 8.81 21.44 17.88
N ASP A 117 8.78 21.84 16.61
CA ASP A 117 7.95 22.95 16.10
C ASP A 117 6.46 22.60 16.15
N ARG A 118 6.08 21.39 15.68
CA ARG A 118 4.69 20.89 15.80
C ARG A 118 4.24 20.72 17.24
N LEU A 119 5.13 20.24 18.12
CA LEU A 119 4.85 20.18 19.55
C LEU A 119 4.75 21.60 20.13
N THR A 120 5.56 22.54 19.67
CA THR A 120 5.49 23.95 20.07
C THR A 120 4.14 24.55 19.69
N ASP A 121 3.62 24.27 18.49
CA ASP A 121 2.26 24.69 18.09
C ASP A 121 1.18 24.02 18.95
N LEU A 122 1.33 22.72 19.24
CA LEU A 122 0.44 21.98 20.16
C LEU A 122 0.42 22.59 21.57
N PHE A 123 1.55 23.15 22.02
CA PHE A 123 1.73 23.75 23.33
C PHE A 123 1.47 25.26 23.36
N ALA A 124 1.56 25.95 22.22
CA ALA A 124 1.40 27.41 22.13
C ALA A 124 -0.04 27.86 22.43
N GLY A 125 -1.01 26.95 22.30
CA GLY A 125 -2.41 27.16 22.70
C GLY A 125 -2.83 26.47 24.00
N ALA A 126 -1.95 25.71 24.66
CA ALA A 126 -2.29 24.96 25.85
C ALA A 126 -2.12 25.84 27.11
N GLU A 127 -3.17 25.94 27.95
CA GLU A 127 -3.07 26.62 29.25
C GLU A 127 -2.04 25.95 30.18
N ASP A 128 -1.83 24.63 30.04
CA ASP A 128 -0.77 23.88 30.72
C ASP A 128 -0.04 22.93 29.72
N PRO A 129 1.10 23.38 29.16
CA PRO A 129 1.92 22.58 28.25
C PRO A 129 2.42 21.26 28.83
N LEU A 130 2.64 21.19 30.15
CA LEU A 130 3.10 19.98 30.83
C LEU A 130 1.96 18.97 31.00
N ALA A 131 0.72 19.43 31.18
CA ALA A 131 -0.46 18.57 31.13
C ALA A 131 -0.69 18.02 29.72
N ALA A 132 -0.63 18.88 28.69
CA ALA A 132 -0.79 18.47 27.30
C ALA A 132 0.29 17.45 26.85
N LEU A 133 1.54 17.63 27.28
CA LEU A 133 2.62 16.68 26.98
C LEU A 133 2.39 15.33 27.67
N ARG A 134 1.95 15.35 28.93
CA ARG A 134 1.61 14.13 29.69
C ARG A 134 0.42 13.43 29.08
N GLU A 135 -0.57 14.16 28.59
CA GLU A 135 -1.76 13.60 27.93
C GLU A 135 -1.41 12.97 26.58
N TRP A 136 -0.60 13.64 25.76
CA TRP A 136 -0.07 13.08 24.51
C TRP A 136 0.76 11.81 24.75
N HIS A 137 1.67 11.85 25.73
CA HIS A 137 2.49 10.70 26.11
C HIS A 137 1.65 9.56 26.72
N ALA A 138 0.66 9.89 27.56
CA ALA A 138 -0.27 8.91 28.12
C ALA A 138 -1.16 8.30 27.04
N GLY A 139 -1.57 9.07 26.03
CA GLY A 139 -2.21 8.56 24.81
C GLY A 139 -1.32 7.53 24.15
N MET A 140 -0.12 7.94 23.69
CA MET A 140 0.85 7.06 23.04
C MET A 140 1.17 5.79 23.85
N GLN A 141 1.31 5.89 25.18
CA GLN A 141 1.54 4.74 26.06
C GLN A 141 0.30 3.86 26.27
N LYS A 142 -0.90 4.44 26.34
CA LYS A 142 -2.16 3.68 26.38
C LYS A 142 -2.35 2.88 25.09
N TYR A 143 -1.90 3.41 23.95
CA TYR A 143 -1.97 2.73 22.64
C TYR A 143 -0.91 1.64 22.46
N ALA A 144 0.34 1.87 22.89
CA ALA A 144 1.37 0.83 22.89
C ALA A 144 1.01 -0.38 23.77
N ASN A 145 0.08 -0.17 24.72
CA ASN A 145 -0.45 -1.17 25.62
C ASN A 145 -1.96 -1.43 25.41
N ALA A 146 -2.51 -1.07 24.23
CA ALA A 146 -3.93 -1.30 23.94
C ALA A 146 -4.23 -2.81 24.06
N PRO A 147 -5.29 -3.21 24.79
CA PRO A 147 -5.64 -4.61 24.94
C PRO A 147 -5.92 -5.26 23.58
N GLN A 148 -5.59 -6.55 23.44
CA GLN A 148 -5.91 -7.37 22.25
C GLN A 148 -7.42 -7.42 21.91
N ASP A 149 -8.28 -6.87 22.76
CA ASP A 149 -9.74 -6.90 22.67
C ASP A 149 -10.32 -6.02 21.55
N GLU A 150 -9.50 -5.17 20.92
CA GLU A 150 -9.89 -4.38 19.73
C GLU A 150 -9.55 -5.07 18.40
N HIS A 151 -8.96 -6.27 18.40
CA HIS A 151 -8.62 -7.01 17.18
C HIS A 151 -9.69 -8.04 16.79
N TYR A 152 -9.92 -8.20 15.48
CA TYR A 152 -10.69 -9.33 14.99
C TYR A 152 -9.95 -10.66 15.20
N PRO A 153 -10.67 -11.79 15.39
CA PRO A 153 -10.06 -13.12 15.51
C PRO A 153 -9.21 -13.55 14.31
N TRP A 154 -9.46 -12.95 13.14
CA TRP A 154 -8.72 -13.20 11.90
C TRP A 154 -7.52 -12.26 11.71
N CYS A 155 -7.32 -11.26 12.57
CA CYS A 155 -6.18 -10.35 12.48
C CYS A 155 -4.88 -11.15 12.58
N GLN A 156 -3.95 -10.85 11.68
CA GLN A 156 -2.60 -11.39 11.81
C GLN A 156 -1.86 -10.62 12.91
N ALA A 157 -1.16 -11.35 13.79
CA ALA A 157 -0.44 -10.76 14.92
C ALA A 157 0.56 -9.70 14.43
N GLY A 158 0.44 -8.47 14.95
CA GLY A 158 1.30 -7.34 14.60
C GLY A 158 1.09 -6.75 13.20
N ALA A 159 0.06 -7.19 12.45
CA ALA A 159 -0.18 -6.71 11.09
C ALA A 159 -1.11 -5.49 11.02
N CYS A 160 -1.92 -5.23 12.05
CA CYS A 160 -2.83 -4.09 12.04
C CYS A 160 -2.05 -2.78 12.10
N LEU A 161 -2.49 -1.79 11.34
CA LEU A 161 -1.84 -0.50 11.21
C LEU A 161 -2.62 0.53 12.02
N THR A 162 -1.89 1.35 12.77
CA THR A 162 -2.45 2.55 13.40
C THR A 162 -2.22 3.72 12.47
N LEU A 163 -3.30 4.36 12.07
CA LEU A 163 -3.28 5.50 11.17
C LEU A 163 -3.80 6.72 11.93
N CYS A 164 -3.07 7.83 11.82
CA CYS A 164 -3.46 9.11 12.39
C CYS A 164 -3.96 10.00 11.27
N GLY A 165 -5.28 10.24 11.23
CA GLY A 165 -5.92 11.20 10.34
C GLY A 165 -6.33 12.47 11.08
N ASP A 166 -6.83 13.44 10.33
CA ASP A 166 -7.30 14.73 10.88
C ASP A 166 -8.50 14.53 11.84
N ASP A 167 -9.33 13.50 11.58
CA ASP A 167 -10.51 13.14 12.37
C ASP A 167 -10.21 12.22 13.56
N GLY A 168 -8.93 11.86 13.74
CA GLY A 168 -8.46 11.07 14.88
C GLY A 168 -7.62 9.86 14.49
N VAL A 169 -7.51 8.94 15.44
CA VAL A 169 -6.72 7.71 15.29
C VAL A 169 -7.66 6.56 14.92
N TYR A 170 -7.38 5.88 13.82
CA TYR A 170 -8.11 4.70 13.38
C TYR A 170 -7.17 3.49 13.23
N ILE A 171 -7.74 2.30 13.39
CA ILE A 171 -7.01 1.04 13.27
C ILE A 171 -7.45 0.36 11.98
N GLU A 172 -6.51 0.18 11.07
CA GLU A 172 -6.69 -0.69 9.92
C GLU A 172 -6.33 -2.13 10.33
N HIS A 173 -7.35 -2.97 10.46
CA HIS A 173 -7.19 -4.37 10.76
C HIS A 173 -6.74 -5.13 9.52
N GLN A 174 -5.64 -5.87 9.63
CA GLN A 174 -5.06 -6.63 8.52
C GLN A 174 -5.16 -8.13 8.82
N GLY A 175 -5.86 -8.85 7.96
CA GLY A 175 -6.09 -10.28 8.04
C GLY A 175 -5.21 -11.08 7.06
N PRO A 176 -5.61 -12.32 6.73
CA PRO A 176 -4.85 -13.18 5.83
C PRO A 176 -4.65 -12.55 4.45
N ARG A 177 -3.48 -12.84 3.88
CA ARG A 177 -3.08 -12.47 2.52
C ARG A 177 -2.95 -13.71 1.65
N VAL A 178 -3.50 -13.67 0.44
CA VAL A 178 -3.34 -14.69 -0.59
C VAL A 178 -2.83 -14.02 -1.85
N ALA A 179 -1.76 -14.56 -2.44
CA ALA A 179 -1.15 -14.01 -3.64
C ALA A 179 -1.03 -15.08 -4.74
N LEU A 180 -1.38 -14.72 -5.97
CA LEU A 180 -1.08 -15.50 -7.16
C LEU A 180 0.24 -14.97 -7.75
N PRO A 181 1.36 -15.72 -7.68
CA PRO A 181 2.64 -15.27 -8.20
C PRO A 181 2.58 -15.05 -9.71
N ALA A 182 3.35 -14.08 -10.19
CA ALA A 182 3.53 -13.87 -11.63
C ALA A 182 4.43 -14.98 -12.21
N PRO A 183 4.08 -15.56 -13.39
CA PRO A 183 4.98 -16.44 -14.10
C PRO A 183 6.28 -15.75 -14.51
N ASP A 184 7.34 -16.53 -14.70
CA ASP A 184 8.61 -16.01 -15.19
C ASP A 184 8.44 -15.22 -16.50
N GLY A 185 9.04 -14.04 -16.57
CA GLY A 185 8.97 -13.17 -17.74
C GLY A 185 7.70 -12.31 -17.85
N VAL A 186 6.74 -12.45 -16.91
CA VAL A 186 5.61 -11.52 -16.80
C VAL A 186 5.99 -10.37 -15.89
N ASP A 187 5.88 -9.14 -16.42
CA ASP A 187 6.13 -7.94 -15.64
C ASP A 187 5.01 -7.73 -14.61
N SER A 188 5.41 -7.52 -13.36
CA SER A 188 4.51 -7.30 -12.23
C SER A 188 5.25 -6.45 -11.22
N VAL A 189 4.61 -5.37 -10.78
CA VAL A 189 5.16 -4.43 -9.79
C VAL A 189 5.53 -5.16 -8.50
N ARG A 190 4.82 -6.24 -8.16
CA ARG A 190 4.96 -6.97 -6.88
C ARG A 190 5.31 -8.44 -7.03
N GLY A 191 5.72 -8.87 -8.22
CA GLY A 191 5.97 -10.29 -8.54
C GLY A 191 4.72 -11.19 -8.40
N ASN A 192 3.53 -10.59 -8.32
CA ASN A 192 2.25 -11.28 -8.22
C ASN A 192 1.32 -10.79 -9.33
N LEU A 193 0.57 -11.69 -9.96
CA LEU A 193 -0.50 -11.32 -10.89
C LEU A 193 -1.67 -10.68 -10.15
N VAL A 194 -2.01 -11.23 -8.98
CA VAL A 194 -3.08 -10.75 -8.12
C VAL A 194 -2.69 -10.96 -6.66
N ASP A 195 -2.95 -9.96 -5.81
CA ASP A 195 -2.88 -10.05 -4.36
C ASP A 195 -4.26 -9.82 -3.77
N ALA A 196 -4.65 -10.60 -2.77
CA ALA A 196 -5.89 -10.45 -2.04
C ALA A 196 -5.62 -10.37 -0.54
N ARG A 197 -6.28 -9.46 0.17
CA ARG A 197 -6.13 -9.31 1.61
C ARG A 197 -7.44 -8.99 2.29
N LEU A 198 -7.71 -9.67 3.40
CA LEU A 198 -8.81 -9.34 4.30
C LEU A 198 -8.44 -8.11 5.12
N ALA A 199 -9.28 -7.09 5.12
CA ALA A 199 -9.07 -5.87 5.90
C ALA A 199 -10.36 -5.37 6.55
N ALA A 200 -10.24 -4.54 7.58
CA ALA A 200 -11.35 -3.75 8.10
C ALA A 200 -10.84 -2.39 8.60
N SER A 201 -11.59 -1.32 8.35
CA SER A 201 -11.35 0.00 8.92
C SER A 201 -12.45 0.34 9.93
N THR A 202 -12.08 1.04 11.00
CA THR A 202 -12.97 1.49 12.07
C THR A 202 -13.30 2.98 12.01
N GLU A 203 -12.97 3.65 10.90
CA GLU A 203 -13.05 5.11 10.70
C GLU A 203 -14.41 5.74 11.09
N ASP A 204 -15.53 5.02 10.93
CA ASP A 204 -16.88 5.53 11.26
C ASP A 204 -17.63 4.71 12.34
N GLY A 205 -16.92 3.91 13.15
CA GLY A 205 -17.53 3.08 14.19
C GLY A 205 -18.40 1.91 13.68
N THR A 206 -18.61 1.82 12.37
CA THR A 206 -19.19 0.65 11.70
C THR A 206 -18.10 -0.08 10.94
N PRO A 207 -17.56 -1.18 11.47
CA PRO A 207 -16.49 -1.88 10.80
C PRO A 207 -17.00 -2.58 9.53
N ALA A 208 -16.46 -2.16 8.39
CA ALA A 208 -16.65 -2.86 7.12
C ALA A 208 -15.50 -3.85 6.92
N THR A 209 -15.79 -5.15 7.05
CA THR A 209 -14.84 -6.19 6.63
C THR A 209 -14.87 -6.30 5.12
N VAL A 210 -13.71 -6.09 4.49
CA VAL A 210 -13.56 -6.02 3.04
C VAL A 210 -12.41 -6.90 2.56
N VAL A 211 -12.44 -7.26 1.28
CA VAL A 211 -11.29 -7.86 0.60
C VAL A 211 -10.68 -6.82 -0.33
N SER A 212 -9.45 -6.41 -0.05
CA SER A 212 -8.65 -5.60 -0.97
C SER A 212 -7.97 -6.51 -1.98
N LEU A 213 -8.15 -6.22 -3.27
CA LEU A 213 -7.50 -6.91 -4.38
C LEU A 213 -6.55 -5.96 -5.07
N THR A 214 -5.30 -6.37 -5.28
CA THR A 214 -4.32 -5.59 -6.04
C THR A 214 -3.87 -6.38 -7.26
N GLY A 215 -4.00 -5.79 -8.45
CA GLY A 215 -3.52 -6.37 -9.70
C GLY A 215 -2.00 -6.32 -9.86
N ALA A 216 -1.49 -6.96 -10.92
CA ALA A 216 -0.07 -7.00 -11.27
C ALA A 216 0.55 -5.62 -11.47
N ASP A 217 -0.28 -4.68 -11.90
CA ASP A 217 0.07 -3.30 -12.16
C ASP A 217 0.13 -2.47 -10.85
N GLY A 218 -0.38 -2.99 -9.73
CA GLY A 218 -0.43 -2.32 -8.45
C GLY A 218 -1.75 -1.59 -8.18
N ASN A 219 -2.71 -1.62 -9.11
CA ASN A 219 -4.02 -1.01 -8.88
C ASN A 219 -4.85 -1.87 -7.93
N GLY A 220 -5.39 -1.22 -6.90
CA GLY A 220 -6.21 -1.84 -5.86
C GLY A 220 -7.70 -1.60 -6.09
N THR A 221 -8.53 -2.59 -5.76
CA THR A 221 -9.98 -2.42 -5.60
C THR A 221 -10.45 -3.07 -4.31
N ILE A 222 -11.47 -2.50 -3.70
CA ILE A 222 -12.13 -3.05 -2.51
C ILE A 222 -13.37 -3.81 -2.97
N VAL A 223 -13.53 -5.05 -2.51
CA VAL A 223 -14.66 -5.91 -2.86
C VAL A 223 -15.31 -6.45 -1.58
N GLN A 224 -16.64 -6.42 -1.52
CA GLN A 224 -17.40 -6.80 -0.33
C GLN A 224 -18.76 -7.41 -0.70
N GLY A 225 -19.33 -8.16 0.25
CA GLY A 225 -20.69 -8.72 0.14
C GLY A 225 -20.91 -9.52 -1.16
N LYS A 226 -22.00 -9.22 -1.87
CA LYS A 226 -22.41 -9.95 -3.08
C LYS A 226 -21.41 -9.85 -4.23
N ASP A 227 -20.66 -8.75 -4.31
CA ASP A 227 -19.65 -8.58 -5.35
C ASP A 227 -18.45 -9.52 -5.13
N LEU A 228 -18.14 -9.82 -3.85
CA LEU A 228 -17.13 -10.81 -3.50
C LEU A 228 -17.59 -12.22 -3.88
N ASP A 229 -18.84 -12.58 -3.60
CA ASP A 229 -19.41 -13.88 -3.98
C ASP A 229 -19.41 -14.08 -5.51
N LYS A 230 -19.78 -13.02 -6.24
CA LYS A 230 -19.74 -13.01 -7.70
C LYS A 230 -18.31 -13.18 -8.21
N LEU A 231 -17.35 -12.41 -7.67
CA LEU A 231 -15.95 -12.52 -8.05
C LEU A 231 -15.39 -13.92 -7.81
N ILE A 232 -15.71 -14.54 -6.68
CA ILE A 232 -15.30 -15.92 -6.36
C ILE A 232 -15.85 -16.89 -7.42
N SER A 233 -17.14 -16.74 -7.76
CA SER A 233 -17.80 -17.60 -8.75
C SER A 233 -17.20 -17.43 -10.15
N ASP A 234 -16.97 -16.19 -10.58
CA ASP A 234 -16.36 -15.86 -11.87
C ASP A 234 -14.92 -16.38 -11.96
N THR A 235 -14.14 -16.24 -10.87
CA THR A 235 -12.77 -16.75 -10.79
C THR A 235 -12.73 -18.27 -10.88
N ALA A 236 -13.66 -18.97 -10.22
CA ALA A 236 -13.76 -20.43 -10.29
C ALA A 236 -14.08 -20.90 -11.73
N LEU A 237 -14.98 -20.21 -12.41
CA LEU A 237 -15.31 -20.49 -13.82
C LEU A 237 -14.10 -20.24 -14.72
N PHE A 238 -13.42 -19.11 -14.56
CA PHE A 238 -12.21 -18.79 -15.31
C PHE A 238 -11.13 -19.87 -15.16
N LEU A 239 -10.83 -20.29 -13.92
CA LEU A 239 -9.84 -21.33 -13.65
C LEU A 239 -10.24 -22.69 -14.25
N HIS A 240 -11.54 -23.01 -14.27
CA HIS A 240 -12.05 -24.20 -14.95
C HIS A 240 -11.78 -24.15 -16.46
N GLN A 241 -12.11 -23.03 -17.11
CA GLN A 241 -11.87 -22.85 -18.55
C GLN A 241 -10.37 -22.90 -18.90
N LEU A 242 -9.52 -22.27 -18.08
CA LEU A 242 -8.07 -22.29 -18.27
C LEU A 242 -7.50 -23.72 -18.21
N ARG A 243 -8.03 -24.57 -17.33
CA ARG A 243 -7.65 -25.98 -17.25
C ARG A 243 -8.06 -26.74 -18.52
N LEU A 244 -9.25 -26.50 -19.05
CA LEU A 244 -9.70 -27.11 -20.31
C LEU A 244 -8.79 -26.71 -21.48
N MET A 245 -8.44 -25.43 -21.58
CA MET A 245 -7.48 -24.94 -22.58
C MET A 245 -6.11 -25.61 -22.44
N ARG A 246 -5.61 -25.79 -21.21
CA ARG A 246 -4.33 -26.48 -20.98
C ARG A 246 -4.36 -27.93 -21.46
N THR A 247 -5.48 -28.64 -21.25
CA THR A 247 -5.65 -30.01 -21.77
C THR A 247 -5.56 -30.03 -23.29
N GLN A 248 -6.28 -29.13 -23.98
CA GLN A 248 -6.25 -29.04 -25.44
C GLN A 248 -4.85 -28.75 -25.98
N VAL A 249 -4.12 -27.83 -25.35
CA VAL A 249 -2.72 -27.53 -25.73
C VAL A 249 -1.84 -28.77 -25.59
N THR A 250 -2.04 -29.57 -24.54
CA THR A 250 -1.24 -30.77 -24.29
C THR A 250 -1.53 -31.87 -25.30
N GLU A 251 -2.79 -32.05 -25.71
CA GLU A 251 -3.20 -33.03 -26.73
C GLU A 251 -2.64 -32.72 -28.12
N VAL A 252 -2.48 -31.44 -28.47
CA VAL A 252 -1.89 -31.03 -29.76
C VAL A 252 -0.36 -31.21 -29.79
N GLN A 253 0.28 -31.20 -28.62
CA GLN A 253 1.74 -31.32 -28.48
C GLN A 253 2.23 -32.78 -28.36
N SER A 254 1.33 -33.74 -28.18
CA SER A 254 1.60 -35.18 -28.14
C SER A 254 1.45 -35.84 -29.51
#